data_AF-A0A2S8VLL0-F1
#
_entry.id   AF-A0A2S8VLL0-F1
#
_cell.length_a   1.000
_cell.length_b   1.000
_cell.length_c   1.000
_cell.angle_alpha   90.00
_cell.angle_beta   90.00
_cell.angle_gamma   90.00
#
_symmetry.space_group_name_H-M   'P 1'
#
loop_
_entity.id
_entity.type
_entity.pdbx_description
1 polymer ?
#
loop_
_entity_poly.entity_id
_entity_poly.type
_entity_poly.pdbx_seq_one_letter_code
_entity_poly.pdbx_strand_id
1 'polypeptide(L)'
;MLKDRGFLIWLAVFALVAGTLIALLWPKTSGHPSIGGGGYDLSNWVYTLGLLAFTGLWSLIALLIALGRSHAHAARRAYWLAAVGAATFAASIVAFGHHLT
;
A
#
# COMPACT_ATOMS: atom_id res chain seq x y z
N MET A 1 14.92 -23.45 5.12
CA MET A 1 14.88 -22.18 4.36
C MET A 1 13.77 -22.09 3.28
N LEU A 2 13.13 -23.19 2.84
CA LEU A 2 11.99 -23.14 1.91
C LEU A 2 10.67 -22.65 2.55
N LYS A 3 10.54 -22.77 3.88
CA LYS A 3 9.29 -22.56 4.64
C LYS A 3 8.83 -21.10 4.70
N ASP A 4 9.70 -20.13 4.36
CA ASP A 4 9.41 -18.68 4.48
C ASP A 4 9.27 -17.95 3.15
N ARG A 5 9.57 -18.64 2.03
CA ARG A 5 9.59 -18.01 0.70
C ARG A 5 8.25 -17.40 0.33
N GLY A 6 7.15 -18.09 0.63
CA GLY A 6 5.80 -17.56 0.38
C GLY A 6 5.57 -16.24 1.12
N PHE A 7 5.83 -16.20 2.42
CA PHE A 7 5.68 -14.96 3.20
C PHE A 7 6.54 -13.82 2.64
N LEU A 8 7.81 -14.11 2.31
CA LEU A 8 8.72 -13.12 1.74
C LEU A 8 8.29 -12.63 0.36
N ILE A 9 7.75 -13.51 -0.49
CA ILE A 9 7.21 -13.14 -1.81
C ILE A 9 6.01 -12.21 -1.63
N TRP A 10 5.07 -12.55 -0.75
CA TRP A 10 3.93 -11.68 -0.46
C TRP A 10 4.38 -10.32 0.07
N LEU A 11 5.34 -10.31 1.01
CA LEU A 11 5.91 -9.06 1.52
C LEU A 11 6.63 -8.24 0.44
N ALA A 12 7.36 -8.90 -0.48
CA ALA A 12 8.05 -8.24 -1.58
C ALA A 12 7.06 -7.64 -2.59
N VAL A 13 5.98 -8.35 -2.92
CA VAL A 13 4.91 -7.83 -3.79
C VAL A 13 4.25 -6.62 -3.15
N PHE A 14 3.95 -6.68 -1.84
CA PHE A 14 3.43 -5.54 -1.11
C PHE A 14 4.37 -4.33 -1.19
N ALA A 15 5.65 -4.54 -0.85
CA ALA A 15 6.66 -3.49 -0.86
C ALA A 15 6.84 -2.87 -2.25
N LEU A 16 6.79 -3.68 -3.31
CA LEU A 16 6.90 -3.20 -4.68
C LEU A 16 5.72 -2.28 -5.03
N VAL A 17 4.49 -2.72 -4.80
CA VAL A 17 3.29 -1.95 -5.18
C VAL A 17 3.14 -0.71 -4.30
N ALA A 18 3.14 -0.88 -2.97
CA ALA A 18 2.99 0.23 -2.04
C ALA A 18 4.17 1.22 -2.15
N GLY A 19 5.41 0.70 -2.25
CA GLY A 19 6.60 1.52 -2.41
C GLY A 19 6.60 2.34 -3.71
N THR A 20 6.11 1.77 -4.82
CA THR A 20 5.98 2.52 -6.08
C THR A 20 4.98 3.66 -5.93
N LEU A 21 3.81 3.41 -5.33
CA LEU A 21 2.80 4.45 -5.11
C LEU A 21 3.31 5.55 -4.16
N ILE A 22 4.00 5.18 -3.08
CA ILE A 22 4.63 6.12 -2.14
C ILE A 22 5.70 6.95 -2.86
N ALA A 23 6.53 6.33 -3.71
CA ALA A 23 7.55 7.04 -4.46
C ALA A 23 6.96 8.04 -5.47
N LEU A 24 5.82 7.70 -6.09
CA LEU A 24 5.09 8.61 -6.98
C LEU A 24 4.47 9.80 -6.25
N LEU A 25 4.09 9.60 -4.98
CA LEU A 25 3.54 10.63 -4.09
C LEU A 25 4.62 11.49 -3.42
N TRP A 26 5.89 11.10 -3.50
CA TRP A 26 6.97 11.84 -2.88
C TRP A 26 7.11 13.23 -3.54
N PRO A 27 7.33 14.31 -2.76
CA PRO A 27 7.46 15.65 -3.32
C PRO A 27 8.54 15.69 -4.40
N LYS A 28 8.14 16.06 -5.63
CA LYS A 28 9.08 16.30 -6.72
C LYS A 28 9.54 17.74 -6.66
N THR A 29 10.85 17.95 -6.60
CA THR A 29 11.45 19.25 -6.88
C THR A 29 11.22 19.56 -8.37
N SER A 30 10.59 20.69 -8.67
CA SER A 30 10.37 21.24 -10.02
C SER A 30 9.50 20.42 -11.00
N GLY A 31 8.18 20.52 -10.86
CA GLY A 31 7.27 20.35 -12.00
C GLY A 31 7.12 21.69 -12.71
N HIS A 32 7.69 21.84 -13.91
CA HIS A 32 7.42 23.02 -14.73
C HIS A 32 5.90 23.11 -15.00
N PRO A 33 5.28 24.29 -14.86
CA PRO A 33 3.87 24.43 -15.22
C PRO A 33 3.70 24.07 -16.69
N SER A 34 2.63 23.32 -17.02
CA SER A 34 2.36 22.97 -18.42
C SER A 34 2.23 24.26 -19.24
N ILE A 35 3.12 24.45 -20.22
CA ILE A 35 3.01 25.55 -21.17
C ILE A 35 1.89 25.16 -22.12
N GLY A 36 0.64 25.57 -21.81
CA GLY A 36 -0.45 25.53 -22.79
C GLY A 36 -1.84 25.05 -22.33
N GLY A 37 -2.09 24.69 -21.07
CA GLY A 37 -3.47 24.37 -20.69
C GLY A 37 -3.63 23.77 -19.30
N GLY A 38 -4.56 24.35 -18.54
CA GLY A 38 -4.93 24.00 -17.18
C GLY A 38 -5.61 22.63 -17.05
N GLY A 39 -4.87 21.56 -17.33
CA GLY A 39 -5.25 20.21 -16.93
C GLY A 39 -5.08 20.07 -15.42
N TYR A 40 -6.16 19.69 -14.72
CA TYR A 40 -6.09 19.30 -13.32
C TYR A 40 -5.13 18.11 -13.18
N ASP A 41 -4.03 18.31 -12.47
CA ASP A 41 -3.14 17.19 -12.11
C ASP A 41 -3.79 16.38 -10.98
N LEU A 42 -4.55 15.37 -11.39
CA LEU A 42 -5.21 14.43 -10.49
C LEU A 42 -4.25 13.34 -9.99
N SER A 43 -2.96 13.38 -10.34
CA SER A 43 -2.03 12.28 -10.03
C SER A 43 -1.97 12.00 -8.53
N ASN A 44 -1.87 13.05 -7.71
CA ASN A 44 -1.80 12.92 -6.26
C ASN A 44 -3.07 12.29 -5.69
N TRP A 45 -4.24 12.72 -6.18
CA TRP A 45 -5.53 12.16 -5.78
C TRP A 45 -5.63 10.67 -6.16
N VAL A 46 -5.28 10.33 -7.41
CA VAL A 46 -5.34 8.95 -7.94
C VAL A 46 -4.36 8.04 -7.20
N TYR A 47 -3.12 8.47 -6.98
CA TYR A 47 -2.11 7.67 -6.31
C TYR A 47 -2.42 7.48 -4.82
N THR A 48 -2.95 8.52 -4.14
CA THR A 48 -3.41 8.39 -2.75
C THR A 48 -4.56 7.37 -2.66
N LEU A 49 -5.58 7.48 -3.52
CA LEU A 49 -6.68 6.51 -3.52
C LEU A 49 -6.20 5.09 -3.86
N GLY A 50 -5.31 4.95 -4.85
CA GLY A 50 -4.71 3.67 -5.20
C GLY A 50 -3.96 3.03 -4.02
N LEU A 51 -3.19 3.84 -3.28
CA LEU A 51 -2.44 3.39 -2.12
C LEU A 51 -3.37 2.95 -0.98
N LEU A 52 -4.42 3.72 -0.70
CA LEU A 52 -5.41 3.39 0.33
C LEU A 52 -6.22 2.15 -0.06
N ALA A 53 -6.70 2.06 -1.30
CA ALA A 53 -7.44 0.89 -1.78
C ALA A 53 -6.58 -0.37 -1.73
N PHE A 54 -5.34 -0.30 -2.22
CA PHE A 54 -4.41 -1.42 -2.20
C PHE A 54 -4.10 -1.89 -0.78
N THR A 55 -3.67 -0.99 0.11
CA THR A 55 -3.28 -1.34 1.47
C THR A 55 -4.47 -1.77 2.33
N GLY A 56 -5.65 -1.19 2.12
CA GLY A 56 -6.90 -1.62 2.76
C GLY A 56 -7.32 -3.02 2.34
N LEU A 57 -7.40 -3.28 1.03
CA LEU A 57 -7.76 -4.60 0.50
C LEU A 57 -6.72 -5.66 0.88
N TRP A 58 -5.43 -5.33 0.80
CA TRP A 58 -4.35 -6.22 1.24
C TRP A 58 -4.53 -6.66 2.68
N SER A 59 -4.80 -5.71 3.58
CA SER A 59 -5.00 -5.97 5.01
C SER A 59 -6.20 -6.86 5.25
N LEU A 60 -7.32 -6.56 4.60
CA LEU A 60 -8.56 -7.33 4.72
C LEU A 60 -8.37 -8.78 4.23
N ILE A 61 -7.77 -8.96 3.05
CA ILE A 61 -7.52 -10.27 2.48
C ILE A 61 -6.55 -11.07 3.36
N ALA A 62 -5.46 -10.47 3.81
CA ALA A 62 -4.50 -11.12 4.69
C ALA A 62 -5.12 -11.54 6.04
N LEU A 63 -6.03 -10.71 6.58
CA LEU A 63 -6.78 -11.01 7.79
C LEU A 63 -7.73 -12.19 7.60
N LEU A 64 -8.50 -12.20 6.50
CA LEU A 64 -9.40 -13.31 6.17
C LEU A 64 -8.63 -14.63 5.98
N ILE A 65 -7.47 -14.59 5.32
CA ILE A 65 -6.58 -15.76 5.20
C ILE A 65 -6.08 -16.23 6.57
N ALA A 66 -5.76 -15.30 7.48
CA ALA A 66 -5.32 -15.65 8.84
C ALA A 66 -6.42 -16.35 9.63
N LEU A 67 -7.65 -15.85 9.55
CA LEU A 67 -8.83 -16.41 10.22
C LEU A 67 -9.18 -17.81 9.68
N GLY A 68 -8.99 -18.05 8.38
CA GLY A 68 -9.27 -19.33 7.74
C GLY A 68 -8.23 -20.43 7.99
N ARG A 69 -7.14 -20.17 8.71
CA ARG A 69 -6.04 -21.13 8.90
C ARG A 69 -6.10 -21.84 10.25
N SER A 70 -6.13 -23.17 10.21
CA SER A 70 -6.06 -24.05 11.39
C SER A 70 -4.65 -24.14 12.01
N HIS A 71 -3.60 -23.89 11.23
CA HIS A 71 -2.22 -23.95 11.71
C HIS A 71 -1.75 -22.60 12.27
N ALA A 72 -1.52 -22.55 13.59
CA ALA A 72 -1.14 -21.34 14.32
C ALA A 72 0.06 -20.57 13.72
N HIS A 73 1.11 -21.27 13.27
CA HIS A 73 2.26 -20.63 12.64
C HIS A 73 1.94 -19.98 11.29
N ALA A 74 1.08 -20.62 10.49
CA ALA A 74 0.69 -20.11 9.18
C ALA A 74 -0.33 -18.95 9.31
N ALA A 75 -1.19 -18.99 10.33
CA ALA A 75 -2.08 -17.90 10.69
C ALA A 75 -1.30 -16.68 11.20
N ARG A 76 -0.33 -16.88 12.10
CA ARG A 76 0.52 -15.78 12.63
C ARG A 76 1.23 -14.99 11.53
N ARG A 77 1.67 -15.64 10.46
CA ARG A 77 2.30 -14.97 9.31
C ARG A 77 1.31 -14.14 8.50
N ALA A 78 0.10 -14.65 8.32
CA ALA A 78 -0.96 -13.91 7.64
C ALA A 78 -1.40 -12.70 8.48
N TYR A 79 -1.46 -12.83 9.82
CA TYR A 79 -1.66 -11.69 10.72
C TYR A 79 -0.55 -10.64 10.60
N TRP A 80 0.72 -11.06 10.47
CA TRP A 80 1.82 -10.12 10.22
C TRP A 80 1.66 -9.36 8.90
N LEU A 81 1.27 -10.04 7.80
CA LEU A 81 0.99 -9.37 6.53
C LEU A 81 -0.18 -8.38 6.64
N ALA A 82 -1.23 -8.75 7.38
CA ALA A 82 -2.37 -7.88 7.65
C ALA A 82 -1.96 -6.64 8.45
N ALA A 83 -1.13 -6.83 9.49
CA ALA A 83 -0.62 -5.74 10.33
C ALA A 83 0.26 -4.76 9.53
N VAL A 84 1.15 -5.27 8.67
CA VAL A 84 1.98 -4.42 7.78
C VAL A 84 1.11 -3.59 6.83
N GLY A 85 0.09 -4.21 6.22
CA GLY A 85 -0.87 -3.51 5.37
C GLY A 85 -1.62 -2.43 6.13
N ALA A 86 -2.14 -2.74 7.32
CA ALA A 86 -2.97 -1.84 8.11
C ALA A 86 -2.16 -0.65 8.64
N ALA A 87 -0.92 -0.91 9.08
CA ALA A 87 0.00 0.15 9.50
C ALA A 87 0.33 1.09 8.34
N THR A 88 0.58 0.52 7.14
CA THR A 88 0.87 1.32 5.94
C THR A 88 -0.35 2.13 5.51
N PHE A 89 -1.56 1.55 5.58
CA PHE A 89 -2.81 2.26 5.30
C PHE A 89 -2.98 3.46 6.24
N ALA A 90 -2.85 3.25 7.55
CA ALA A 90 -2.96 4.31 8.55
C ALA A 90 -1.90 5.41 8.32
N ALA A 91 -0.64 5.03 8.09
CA ALA A 91 0.43 5.97 7.78
C ALA A 91 0.15 6.76 6.49
N SER A 92 -0.42 6.12 5.47
CA SER A 92 -0.75 6.75 4.18
C SER A 92 -1.88 7.78 4.32
N ILE A 93 -2.89 7.53 5.15
CA ILE A 93 -3.92 8.52 5.48
C ILE A 93 -3.29 9.75 6.11
N VAL A 94 -2.42 9.55 7.12
CA VAL A 94 -1.77 10.65 7.82
C VAL A 94 -0.86 11.47 6.89
N ALA A 95 -0.08 10.79 6.04
CA ALA A 95 0.89 11.44 5.16
C ALA A 95 0.25 12.09 3.92
N PHE A 96 -0.70 11.41 3.27
CA PHE A 96 -1.19 11.77 1.93
C PHE A 96 -2.70 12.03 1.87
N GLY A 97 -3.42 11.91 2.98
CA GLY A 97 -4.88 12.10 3.02
C GLY A 97 -5.33 13.50 2.60
N HIS A 98 -4.48 14.51 2.76
CA HIS A 98 -4.74 15.87 2.31
C HIS A 98 -4.89 15.99 0.78
N HIS A 99 -4.45 14.99 -0.01
CA HIS A 99 -4.69 14.95 -1.46
C HIS A 99 -6.15 14.62 -1.82
N LEU A 100 -6.99 14.24 -0.85
CA LEU A 100 -8.38 13.79 -1.07
C LEU A 100 -9.44 14.89 -0.82
N THR A 101 -9.01 16.10 -0.46
CA THR A 101 -9.84 17.25 -0.08
C THR A 101 -9.40 18.48 -0.82
#